data_AF-A0A7I8BJ35-F1
#
_entry.id   AF-A0A7I8BJ35-F1
#
_cell.length_a   1.000
_cell.length_b   1.000
_cell.length_c   1.000
_cell.angle_alpha   90.00
_cell.angle_beta   90.00
_cell.angle_gamma   90.00
#
_symmetry.space_group_name_H-M   'P 1'
#
loop_
_entity.id
_entity.type
_entity.pdbx_description
1 polymer ?
#
loop_
_entity_poly.entity_id
_entity_poly.type
_entity_poly.pdbx_seq_one_letter_code
_entity_poly.pdbx_strand_id
1 'polypeptide(L)'
;MSPERALLGSVETFAGVRIIESPLCADVPRMTVNPDFARLMPAQFVAELNSWMRKRFGTTDVMVRIDDRTVAMSPIAVAELRSMVAASKFGGGVPV
;
A
#
# COMPACT_ATOMS: atom_id res chain seq x y z
N MET A 1 16.65 -17.68 9.61
CA MET A 1 16.13 -16.64 8.69
C MET A 1 14.84 -16.11 9.29
N SER A 2 14.79 -14.87 9.78
CA SER A 2 13.56 -14.32 10.38
C SER A 2 12.48 -14.06 9.32
N PRO A 3 11.22 -14.44 9.55
CA PRO A 3 10.11 -14.28 8.60
C PRO A 3 9.77 -12.82 8.27
N GLU A 4 10.24 -11.88 9.08
CA GLU A 4 10.03 -10.43 8.91
C GLU A 4 10.71 -9.86 7.65
N ARG A 5 11.78 -10.50 7.16
CA ARG A 5 12.47 -10.09 5.92
C ARG A 5 11.72 -10.44 4.64
N ALA A 6 10.65 -11.24 4.71
CA ALA A 6 9.87 -11.64 3.54
C ALA A 6 8.71 -10.67 3.21
N LEU A 7 8.40 -9.72 4.10
CA LEU A 7 7.26 -8.80 3.97
C LEU A 7 7.62 -7.42 3.42
N LEU A 8 8.91 -7.11 3.36
CA LEU A 8 9.45 -5.90 2.77
C LEU A 8 10.20 -6.34 1.51
N GLY A 9 9.76 -5.86 0.35
CA GLY A 9 10.41 -6.10 -0.94
C GLY A 9 11.76 -5.39 -1.01
N SER A 10 11.89 -4.44 -1.93
CA SER A 10 13.10 -3.61 -2.05
C SER A 10 13.00 -2.32 -1.21
N VAL A 11 14.15 -1.82 -0.75
CA VAL A 11 14.24 -0.51 -0.08
C VAL A 11 15.06 0.42 -0.95
N GLU A 12 14.45 1.50 -1.42
CA GLU A 12 15.07 2.51 -2.28
C GLU A 12 15.01 3.89 -1.64
N THR A 13 15.81 4.84 -2.12
CA THR A 13 15.74 6.23 -1.66
C THR A 13 15.47 7.14 -2.86
N PHE A 14 14.37 7.89 -2.79
CA PHE A 14 13.95 8.87 -3.78
C PHE A 14 13.90 10.25 -3.14
N ALA A 15 14.64 11.22 -3.68
CA ALA A 15 14.69 12.59 -3.19
C ALA A 15 14.93 12.72 -1.66
N GLY A 16 15.72 11.81 -1.07
CA GLY A 16 16.01 11.78 0.36
C GLY A 16 14.95 11.09 1.23
N VAL A 17 13.87 10.55 0.63
CA VAL A 17 12.85 9.72 1.27
C VAL A 17 13.12 8.25 0.98
N ARG A 18 13.17 7.44 2.04
CA ARG A 18 13.26 5.98 1.97
C ARG A 18 11.90 5.41 1.61
N ILE A 19 11.85 4.61 0.55
CA ILE A 19 10.67 3.88 0.10
C ILE A 19 10.88 2.42 0.44
N ILE A 20 9.93 1.85 1.19
CA ILE A 20 9.86 0.42 1.44
C ILE A 20 8.74 -0.16 0.57
N GLU A 21 9.12 -0.99 -0.39
CA GLU A 21 8.15 -1.74 -1.18
C GLU A 21 7.51 -2.82 -0.29
N SER A 22 6.17 -2.88 -0.20
CA SER A 22 5.50 -3.93 0.56
C SER A 22 4.22 -4.40 -0.16
N PRO A 23 4.05 -5.71 -0.38
CA PRO A 23 2.81 -6.26 -0.94
C PRO A 23 1.62 -6.08 0.01
N LEU A 24 1.84 -5.76 1.29
CA LEU A 24 0.77 -5.44 2.23
C LEU A 24 0.09 -4.10 1.93
N CYS A 25 0.78 -3.23 1.19
CA CYS A 25 0.22 -1.99 0.67
C CYS A 25 -0.56 -2.21 -0.64
N ALA A 26 -0.43 -3.39 -1.24
CA ALA A 26 -1.30 -3.83 -2.33
C ALA A 26 -2.55 -4.52 -1.74
N ASP A 27 -3.62 -4.54 -2.53
CA ASP A 27 -4.83 -5.31 -2.20
C ASP A 27 -5.54 -4.94 -0.90
N VAL A 28 -5.40 -3.69 -0.43
CA VAL A 28 -6.09 -3.20 0.77
C VAL A 28 -7.59 -3.07 0.48
N PRO A 29 -8.49 -3.68 1.29
CA PRO A 29 -9.93 -3.58 1.06
C PRO A 29 -10.40 -2.12 1.10
N ARG A 30 -11.18 -1.69 0.10
CA ARG A 30 -11.76 -0.33 0.08
C ARG A 30 -12.81 -0.11 1.16
N MET A 31 -13.48 -1.18 1.55
CA MET A 31 -14.49 -1.18 2.60
C MET A 31 -14.26 -2.36 3.52
N THR A 32 -14.35 -2.12 4.83
CA THR A 32 -14.34 -3.13 5.88
C THR A 32 -15.48 -2.87 6.84
N VAL A 33 -15.90 -3.93 7.53
CA VAL A 33 -16.90 -3.84 8.59
C VAL A 33 -16.36 -2.95 9.71
N ASN A 34 -17.20 -2.02 10.20
CA ASN A 34 -16.86 -1.18 11.35
C ASN A 34 -16.49 -2.06 12.56
N PRO A 35 -15.36 -1.79 13.26
CA PRO A 35 -14.92 -2.57 14.42
C PRO A 35 -15.97 -2.72 15.53
N ASP A 36 -16.78 -1.70 15.78
CA ASP A 36 -17.83 -1.73 16.80
C ASP A 36 -18.94 -2.70 16.42
N PHE A 37 -19.34 -2.72 15.16
CA PHE A 37 -20.29 -3.70 14.64
C PHE A 37 -19.69 -5.11 14.63
N ALA A 38 -18.42 -5.24 14.24
CA ALA A 38 -17.71 -6.52 14.22
C ALA A 38 -17.68 -7.19 15.61
N ARG A 39 -17.63 -6.41 16.70
CA ARG A 39 -17.65 -6.92 18.08
C ARG A 39 -19.00 -7.51 18.50
N LEU A 40 -20.09 -7.12 17.84
CA LEU A 40 -21.45 -7.53 18.20
C LEU A 40 -21.93 -8.74 17.39
N MET A 41 -21.21 -9.11 16.33
CA MET A 41 -21.63 -10.13 15.38
C MET A 41 -20.75 -11.38 15.47
N PRO A 42 -21.26 -12.56 15.05
CA PRO A 42 -20.44 -13.75 14.92
C PRO A 42 -19.24 -13.51 13.98
N ALA A 43 -18.06 -13.98 14.39
CA ALA A 43 -16.82 -13.77 13.63
C ALA A 43 -16.92 -14.28 12.18
N GLN A 44 -17.59 -15.42 11.96
CA GLN A 44 -17.80 -15.97 10.62
C GLN A 44 -18.63 -15.03 9.75
N PHE A 45 -19.72 -14.47 10.27
CA PHE A 45 -20.55 -13.53 9.53
C PHE A 45 -19.77 -12.28 9.12
N VAL A 46 -18.96 -11.72 10.03
CA VAL A 46 -18.10 -10.56 9.74
C VAL A 46 -17.08 -10.90 8.65
N ALA A 47 -16.50 -12.10 8.67
CA ALA A 47 -15.56 -12.55 7.65
C ALA A 47 -16.23 -12.69 6.27
N GLU A 48 -17.41 -13.29 6.21
CA GLU A 48 -18.18 -13.44 4.96
C GLU A 48 -18.62 -12.08 4.39
N LEU A 49 -19.08 -11.16 5.25
CA LEU A 49 -19.46 -9.81 4.83
C LEU A 49 -18.26 -9.00 4.32
N ASN A 50 -17.12 -9.06 4.99
CA ASN A 50 -15.89 -8.42 4.51
C ASN A 50 -15.43 -9.03 3.18
N SER A 51 -15.54 -10.35 3.00
CA SER A 51 -15.23 -11.02 1.74
C SER A 51 -16.14 -10.57 0.61
N TRP A 52 -17.45 -10.47 0.88
CA TRP A 52 -18.42 -9.93 -0.08
C TRP A 52 -18.11 -8.47 -0.45
N MET A 53 -17.81 -7.61 0.54
CA MET A 53 -17.44 -6.22 0.29
C MET A 53 -16.16 -6.10 -0.55
N ARG A 54 -15.12 -6.90 -0.25
CA ARG A 54 -13.90 -6.94 -1.06
C ARG A 54 -14.21 -7.34 -2.52
N LYS A 55 -15.07 -8.33 -2.75
CA LYS A 55 -15.48 -8.73 -4.10
C LYS A 55 -16.30 -7.64 -4.81
N ARG A 56 -17.16 -6.94 -4.09
CA ARG A 56 -18.10 -5.97 -4.67
C ARG A 56 -17.48 -4.59 -4.91
N PHE A 57 -16.63 -4.12 -4.00
CA PHE A 57 -16.03 -2.79 -4.03
C PHE A 57 -14.56 -2.81 -4.45
N GLY A 58 -13.92 -3.98 -4.41
CA GLY A 58 -12.53 -4.16 -4.81
C GLY A 58 -11.52 -3.75 -3.73
N THR A 59 -10.29 -3.61 -4.18
CA THR A 59 -9.13 -3.22 -3.38
C THR A 59 -8.56 -1.88 -3.85
N THR A 60 -7.62 -1.34 -3.08
CA THR A 60 -6.83 -0.18 -3.43
C THR A 60 -5.38 -0.40 -3.05
N ASP A 61 -4.48 0.25 -3.77
CA ASP A 61 -3.11 0.46 -3.33
C ASP A 61 -3.08 1.62 -2.33
N VAL A 62 -2.29 1.48 -1.27
CA VAL A 62 -2.10 2.53 -0.27
C VAL A 62 -0.63 2.92 -0.15
N MET A 63 -0.40 4.15 0.28
CA MET A 63 0.91 4.61 0.76
C MET A 63 0.80 4.88 2.26
N VAL A 64 1.69 4.29 3.04
CA VAL A 64 1.71 4.45 4.50
C VAL A 64 2.98 5.17 4.91
N ARG A 65 2.85 6.28 5.63
CA ARG A 65 4.01 6.95 6.24
C ARG A 65 4.42 6.21 7.51
N ILE A 66 5.67 5.76 7.57
CA ILE A 66 6.26 5.09 8.74
C ILE A 66 6.92 6.13 9.64
N ASP A 67 7.69 7.04 9.05
CA ASP A 67 8.31 8.19 9.74
C ASP A 67 8.46 9.37 8.77
N ASP A 68 9.10 10.45 9.21
CA ASP A 68 9.25 11.70 8.42
C ASP A 68 10.04 11.53 7.12
N ARG A 69 10.83 10.46 6.98
CA ARG A 69 11.64 10.18 5.80
C ARG A 69 11.43 8.76 5.27
N THR A 70 10.40 8.05 5.71
CA THR A 70 10.16 6.68 5.31
C THR A 70 8.69 6.46 5.00
N VAL A 71 8.40 5.96 3.80
CA VAL A 71 7.05 5.53 3.41
C VAL A 71 7.09 4.09 2.90
N ALA A 72 6.01 3.35 3.15
CA ALA A 72 5.75 2.05 2.54
C ALA A 72 4.74 2.20 1.40
N MET A 73 4.99 1.53 0.29
CA MET A 73 4.18 1.61 -0.93
C MET A 73 3.98 0.24 -1.54
N SER A 74 2.91 0.06 -2.31
CA SER A 74 2.70 -1.18 -3.06
C SER A 74 3.72 -1.32 -4.20
N PRO A 75 4.03 -2.55 -4.66
CA PRO A 75 4.93 -2.77 -5.80
C PRO A 75 4.54 -2.00 -7.06
N ILE A 76 3.23 -1.86 -7.32
CA ILE A 76 2.69 -1.10 -8.45
C ILE A 76 3.07 0.38 -8.30
N ALA A 77 2.80 0.97 -7.14
CA ALA A 77 3.09 2.37 -6.88
C ALA A 77 4.61 2.67 -6.91
N VAL A 78 5.45 1.73 -6.45
CA VAL A 78 6.92 1.86 -6.56
C VAL A 78 7.37 1.79 -8.03
N ALA A 79 6.79 0.91 -8.84
CA ALA A 79 7.10 0.82 -10.27
C ALA A 79 6.69 2.10 -11.04
N GLU A 80 5.53 2.67 -10.72
CA GLU A 80 5.09 3.96 -11.25
C GLU A 80 6.06 5.09 -10.86
N LEU A 81 6.45 5.15 -9.58
CA LEU A 81 7.42 6.13 -9.10
C LEU A 81 8.76 6.03 -9.83
N ARG A 82 9.30 4.82 -10.00
CA ARG A 82 10.52 4.57 -10.79
C ARG A 82 10.35 5.07 -12.23
N SER A 83 9.20 4.83 -12.84
CA SER A 83 8.91 5.25 -14.22
C SER A 83 8.84 6.78 -14.35
N MET A 84 8.20 7.46 -13.39
CA MET A 84 8.13 8.93 -13.34
C MET A 84 9.52 9.55 -13.14
N VAL A 85 10.34 8.98 -12.26
CA VAL A 85 11.71 9.46 -12.01
C VAL A 85 12.59 9.24 -13.23
N ALA A 86 12.45 8.11 -13.91
CA ALA A 86 13.14 7.86 -15.17
C ALA A 86 12.74 8.89 -16.23
N ALA A 87 11.43 9.14 -16.41
CA ALA A 87 10.92 10.13 -17.37
C ALA A 87 11.39 11.57 -17.03
N SER A 88 11.41 11.94 -15.75
CA SER A 88 11.88 13.24 -15.28
C SER A 88 13.37 13.48 -15.49
N LYS A 89 14.19 12.43 -15.61
CA LYS A 89 15.62 12.57 -15.96
C LYS A 89 15.85 12.92 -17.44
N PHE A 90 14.84 12.75 -18.29
CA PHE A 90 14.92 13.02 -19.73
C PHE A 90 14.06 14.22 -20.19
N GLY A 91 13.25 14.83 -19.31
CA GLY A 91 12.42 16.00 -19.61
C GLY A 91 12.68 17.14 -18.64
N GLY A 92 13.28 18.23 -19.14
CA GLY A 92 13.56 19.43 -18.36
C GLY A 92 12.29 20.11 -17.82
N GLY A 93 12.43 20.70 -16.64
CA GLY A 93 11.61 21.79 -16.11
C GLY A 93 10.10 21.58 -16.09
N VAL A 94 9.55 21.24 -14.92
CA VAL A 94 8.14 21.52 -14.63
C VAL A 94 8.01 23.05 -14.46
N PRO A 95 7.23 23.77 -15.29
CA PRO A 95 6.91 25.15 -15.00
C PRO A 95 5.89 25.17 -13.85
N VAL A 96 6.21 26.00 -12.87
CA VAL A 96 5.39 26.30 -11.68
C VAL A 96 4.10 27.01 -12.07
#